data_AF-A0A7Y5JQA4-F1
#
_entry.id   AF-A0A7Y5JQA4-F1
#
_cell.length_a   1.000
_cell.length_b   1.000
_cell.length_c   1.000
_cell.angle_alpha   90.00
_cell.angle_beta   90.00
_cell.angle_gamma   90.00
#
_symmetry.space_group_name_H-M   'P 1'
#
loop_
_entity.id
_entity.type
_entity.pdbx_description
1 polymer ?
#
loop_
_entity_poly.entity_id
_entity_poly.type
_entity_poly.pdbx_seq_one_letter_code
_entity_poly.pdbx_strand_id
1 'polypeptide(L)'
;MSLVESVSANGQFKLVVHETWCKGCRICVDLCPTKTLSMVESPDRWEGALVKVTDMEACNGCGICEAECPDFAITVFAEGKMKPAAGGAA
;
A
#
# COMPACT_ATOMS: atom_id res chain seq x y z
N MET A 1 -10.21 -14.14 -8.73
CA MET A 1 -9.97 -12.71 -8.44
C MET A 1 -8.83 -12.61 -7.45
N SER A 2 -7.69 -12.00 -7.80
CA SER A 2 -6.53 -11.79 -6.89
C SER A 2 -6.57 -10.37 -6.33
N LEU A 3 -7.62 -10.09 -5.56
CA LEU A 3 -7.83 -8.80 -4.91
C LEU A 3 -7.59 -9.01 -3.43
N VAL A 4 -6.60 -8.29 -2.88
CA VAL A 4 -6.21 -8.38 -1.48
C VAL A 4 -6.67 -7.12 -0.78
N GLU A 5 -7.47 -7.30 0.27
CA GLU A 5 -7.99 -6.21 1.08
C GLU A 5 -7.27 -6.20 2.44
N SER A 6 -6.86 -5.03 2.89
CA SER A 6 -6.25 -4.81 4.20
C SER A 6 -6.94 -3.64 4.87
N VAL A 7 -7.45 -3.86 6.08
CA VAL A 7 -8.26 -2.88 6.82
C VAL A 7 -7.60 -2.63 8.17
N SER A 8 -7.48 -1.37 8.57
CA SER A 8 -6.97 -1.01 9.91
C SER A 8 -7.96 -1.48 10.98
N ALA A 9 -7.47 -1.84 12.16
CA ALA A 9 -8.22 -2.39 13.29
C ALA A 9 -9.36 -1.48 13.75
N ASN A 10 -9.23 -0.16 13.55
CA ASN A 10 -10.27 0.81 13.87
C ASN A 10 -11.20 1.14 12.68
N GLY A 11 -11.02 0.47 11.53
CA GLY A 11 -11.82 0.65 10.32
C GLY A 11 -11.60 1.96 9.57
N GLN A 12 -10.70 2.85 10.04
CA GLN A 12 -10.55 4.20 9.47
C GLN A 12 -9.94 4.20 8.08
N PHE A 13 -9.10 3.21 7.79
CA PHE A 13 -8.35 3.11 6.54
C PHE A 13 -8.47 1.70 5.98
N LYS A 14 -8.65 1.61 4.67
CA LYS A 14 -8.65 0.37 3.91
C LYS A 14 -7.76 0.54 2.68
N LEU A 15 -6.89 -0.44 2.47
CA LEU A 15 -6.03 -0.56 1.32
C LEU A 15 -6.47 -1.77 0.50
N VAL A 16 -6.65 -1.57 -0.80
CA VAL A 16 -6.97 -2.65 -1.74
C VAL A 16 -5.85 -2.76 -2.75
N VAL A 17 -5.28 -3.95 -2.89
CA VAL A 17 -4.23 -4.24 -3.88
C VAL A 17 -4.76 -5.23 -4.91
N HIS A 18 -4.67 -4.84 -6.18
CA HIS A 18 -4.90 -5.67 -7.34
C HIS A 18 -3.58 -6.35 -7.74
N GLU A 19 -3.31 -7.53 -7.20
CA GLU A 19 -2.04 -8.23 -7.42
C GLU A 19 -1.77 -8.54 -8.90
N THR A 20 -2.83 -8.70 -9.70
CA THR A 20 -2.72 -8.92 -11.15
C THR A 20 -2.26 -7.69 -11.93
N TRP A 21 -2.44 -6.50 -11.36
CA TRP A 21 -2.03 -5.24 -11.98
C TRP A 21 -0.71 -4.73 -11.39
N CYS A 22 -0.37 -5.17 -10.18
CA CYS A 22 0.91 -4.84 -9.56
C CYS A 22 2.07 -5.45 -10.36
N LYS A 23 2.93 -4.60 -10.94
CA LYS A 23 4.16 -5.03 -11.62
C LYS A 23 5.31 -5.35 -10.67
N GLY A 24 5.24 -4.89 -9.43
CA GLY A 24 6.31 -5.07 -8.44
C GLY A 24 7.37 -3.96 -8.44
N CYS A 25 7.11 -2.81 -9.07
CA CYS A 25 8.07 -1.70 -9.24
C CYS A 25 8.51 -0.97 -7.95
N ARG A 26 7.98 -1.34 -6.79
CA ARG A 26 8.38 -0.84 -5.45
C ARG A 26 8.13 0.65 -5.13
N ILE A 27 7.71 1.48 -6.07
CA ILE A 27 7.45 2.93 -5.87
C ILE A 27 6.60 3.22 -4.62
N CYS A 28 5.47 2.51 -4.46
CA CYS A 28 4.58 2.69 -3.32
C CYS A 28 5.21 2.37 -1.96
N VAL A 29 6.14 1.43 -1.90
CA VAL A 29 6.86 1.04 -0.68
C VAL A 29 7.87 2.12 -0.30
N ASP A 30 8.63 2.62 -1.27
CA ASP A 30 9.69 3.61 -1.02
C ASP A 30 9.12 4.98 -0.63
N LEU A 31 7.94 5.35 -1.17
CA LEU A 31 7.27 6.61 -0.86
C LEU A 31 6.36 6.55 0.37
N CYS A 32 6.14 5.37 0.97
CA CYS A 32 5.25 5.23 2.12
C CYS A 32 5.88 5.86 3.38
N PRO A 33 5.37 7.00 3.89
CA PRO A 33 6.00 7.69 5.01
C PRO A 33 5.89 6.89 6.33
N THR A 34 4.92 5.98 6.41
CA THR A 34 4.64 5.15 7.58
C THR A 34 5.20 3.73 7.45
N LYS A 35 5.83 3.39 6.31
CA LYS A 35 6.39 2.06 6.02
C LYS A 35 5.38 0.91 6.20
N THR A 36 4.10 1.17 5.92
CA THR A 36 2.99 0.21 5.97
C THR A 36 3.10 -0.90 4.91
N LEU A 37 3.85 -0.65 3.85
CA LEU A 37 3.96 -1.53 2.68
C LEU A 37 5.34 -2.19 2.63
N SER A 38 5.42 -3.41 2.11
CA SER A 38 6.68 -4.09 1.82
C SER A 38 6.58 -4.92 0.56
N MET A 39 7.74 -5.25 -0.03
CA MET A 39 7.81 -6.15 -1.17
C MET A 39 7.91 -7.60 -0.68
N VAL A 40 7.20 -8.51 -1.34
CA VAL A 40 7.33 -9.96 -1.14
C VAL A 40 7.62 -10.64 -2.47
N GLU A 41 8.38 -11.73 -2.42
CA GLU A 41 8.74 -12.50 -3.61
C GLU A 41 7.51 -13.22 -4.18
N SER A 42 7.35 -13.14 -5.50
CA SER A 42 6.25 -13.77 -6.24
C SER A 42 6.74 -14.10 -7.66
N PRO A 43 7.33 -15.30 -7.86
CA PRO A 43 7.96 -15.69 -9.13
C PRO A 43 7.01 -15.68 -10.33
N ASP A 44 5.71 -15.71 -10.09
CA ASP A 44 4.62 -15.64 -11.05
C ASP A 44 4.28 -14.22 -11.52
N ARG A 45 4.93 -13.19 -10.96
CA ARG A 45 4.66 -11.77 -11.24
C ARG A 45 5.75 -11.14 -12.09
N TRP A 46 5.45 -9.97 -12.62
CA TRP A 46 6.25 -9.29 -13.64
C TRP A 46 7.71 -9.10 -13.23
N GLU A 47 7.98 -8.51 -12.06
CA GLU A 47 9.33 -8.36 -11.50
C GLU A 47 9.71 -9.48 -10.51
N GLY A 48 8.97 -10.59 -10.50
CA GLY A 48 9.19 -11.65 -9.50
C GLY A 48 8.84 -11.22 -8.08
N ALA A 49 8.10 -10.11 -7.90
CA ALA A 49 7.71 -9.57 -6.60
C ALA A 49 6.34 -8.87 -6.67
N LEU A 50 5.67 -8.77 -5.53
CA LEU A 50 4.47 -7.94 -5.36
C LEU A 50 4.56 -7.07 -4.10
N VAL A 51 3.76 -6.01 -4.06
CA VAL A 51 3.54 -5.25 -2.84
C VAL A 51 2.59 -6.00 -1.91
N LYS A 52 2.90 -5.99 -0.61
CA LYS A 52 2.07 -6.51 0.46
C LYS A 52 1.94 -5.48 1.58
N VAL A 53 0.74 -5.38 2.16
CA VAL A 53 0.51 -4.60 3.38
C VAL A 53 1.05 -5.38 4.57
N THR A 54 2.00 -4.81 5.31
CA THR A 54 2.64 -5.45 6.46
C THR A 54 2.12 -4.89 7.79
N ASP A 55 1.87 -3.59 7.85
CA ASP A 55 1.33 -2.93 9.04
C ASP A 55 0.29 -1.87 8.66
N MET A 56 -0.98 -2.29 8.67
CA MET A 56 -2.10 -1.41 8.39
C MET A 56 -2.37 -0.41 9.52
N GLU A 57 -1.91 -0.66 10.74
CA GLU A 57 -2.08 0.27 11.87
C GLU A 57 -1.18 1.49 11.76
N ALA A 58 -0.01 1.31 11.14
CA ALA A 58 0.86 2.41 10.79
C ALA A 58 0.27 3.30 9.69
N CYS A 59 -0.70 2.81 8.89
CA CYS A 59 -1.27 3.58 7.79
C CYS A 59 -1.96 4.85 8.30
N ASN A 60 -1.63 5.98 7.69
CA ASN A 60 -2.23 7.26 8.03
C ASN A 60 -3.30 7.73 7.02
N GLY A 61 -3.54 6.95 5.96
CA GLY A 61 -4.50 7.27 4.91
C GLY A 61 -4.05 8.39 3.97
N CYS A 62 -2.75 8.60 3.76
CA CYS A 62 -2.24 9.70 2.94
C CYS A 62 -2.49 9.60 1.43
N GLY A 63 -2.77 8.41 0.89
CA GLY A 63 -3.07 8.23 -0.53
C GLY A 63 -1.86 8.30 -1.49
N ILE A 64 -0.64 8.53 -0.99
CA ILE A 64 0.56 8.66 -1.86
C ILE A 64 0.78 7.38 -2.69
N CYS A 65 0.63 6.21 -2.07
CA CYS A 65 0.81 4.94 -2.78
C CYS A 65 -0.17 4.74 -3.93
N GLU A 66 -1.40 5.25 -3.80
CA GLU A 66 -2.42 5.21 -4.86
C GLU A 66 -2.11 6.23 -5.96
N ALA A 67 -1.76 7.46 -5.59
CA ALA A 67 -1.45 8.53 -6.54
C ALA A 67 -0.21 8.22 -7.41
N GLU A 68 0.80 7.57 -6.81
CA GLU A 68 2.08 7.30 -7.46
C GLU A 68 2.14 5.91 -8.12
N CYS A 69 1.05 5.12 -8.05
CA CYS A 69 1.01 3.82 -8.70
C CYS A 69 0.75 4.01 -10.21
N PRO A 70 1.72 3.71 -11.09
CA PRO A 70 1.57 3.91 -12.53
C PRO A 70 0.51 2.99 -13.17
N ASP A 71 0.19 1.88 -12.50
CA ASP A 71 -0.75 0.87 -12.96
C ASP A 71 -2.09 0.90 -12.20
N PHE A 72 -2.27 1.86 -11.29
CA PHE A 72 -3.45 1.97 -10.42
C PHE A 72 -3.79 0.64 -9.71
N ALA A 73 -2.76 -0.12 -9.35
CA ALA A 73 -2.88 -1.43 -8.73
C ALA A 73 -3.19 -1.37 -7.23
N ILE A 74 -3.23 -0.17 -6.63
CA ILE A 74 -3.48 0.04 -5.21
C ILE A 74 -4.47 1.20 -5.03
N THR A 75 -5.44 1.01 -4.14
CA THR A 75 -6.52 1.98 -3.86
C THR A 75 -6.62 2.20 -2.36
N VAL A 76 -6.75 3.47 -1.94
CA VAL A 76 -6.89 3.85 -0.53
C VAL A 76 -8.30 4.35 -0.27
N PHE A 77 -8.98 3.75 0.69
CA PHE A 77 -10.24 4.22 1.24
C PHE A 77 -9.99 4.75 2.65
N ALA A 78 -10.32 6.01 2.90
CA ALA A 78 -10.19 6.64 4.20
C ALA A 78 -11.54 7.21 4.66
N GLU A 79 -12.04 6.75 5.81
CA GLU A 79 -13.28 7.23 6.42
C GLU A 79 -12.99 8.21 7.58
N GLY A 80 -12.02 9.11 7.38
CA GLY A 80 -11.61 10.06 8.42
C GLY A 80 -10.54 11.07 7.98
N LYS A 81 -10.05 11.86 8.94
CA LYS A 81 -8.92 12.77 8.69
C LYS A 81 -7.60 11.98 8.66
N MET A 82 -6.76 12.29 7.68
CA MET A 82 -5.39 11.76 7.60
C MET A 82 -4.65 12.01 8.92
N LYS A 83 -4.02 10.97 9.48
CA LYS A 83 -3.16 11.12 10.66
C LYS A 83 -1.84 11.79 10.23
N PRO A 84 -1.22 12.65 11.06
CA PRO A 84 0.13 13.11 10.79
C PRO A 84 1.04 11.89 10.60
N ALA A 85 1.87 11.90 9.55
CA ALA A 85 2.88 10.86 9.40
C ALA A 85 3.74 10.86 10.67
N ALA A 86 3.82 9.72 11.35
CA ALA A 86 4.72 9.55 12.48
C ALA A 86 6.15 9.57 11.94
N GLY A 87 6.72 10.77 11.77
CA GLY A 87 8.13 11.05 11.53
C GLY A 87 8.89 10.05 10.64
N GLY A 88 8.69 10.11 9.33
CA GLY A 88 9.71 9.66 8.38
C GLY A 88 10.78 10.74 8.26
N ALA A 89 11.69 10.83 9.24
CA ALA A 89 12.88 11.65 9.12
C ALA A 89 13.87 10.96 8.18
N ALA A 90 14.32 11.74 7.18
CA ALA A 90 15.55 11.67 6.38
C ALA A 90 16.26 10.30 6.22
#